data_AF-R5LI01-F1
#
_entry.id   AF-R5LI01-F1
#
_cell.length_a   1.000
_cell.length_b   1.000
_cell.length_c   1.000
_cell.angle_alpha   90.00
_cell.angle_beta   90.00
_cell.angle_gamma   90.00
#
_symmetry.space_group_name_H-M   'P 1'
#
loop_
_entity.id
_entity.type
_entity.pdbx_description
1 polymer ?
#
loop_
_entity_poly.entity_id
_entity_poly.type
_entity_poly.pdbx_seq_one_letter_code
_entity_poly.pdbx_strand_id
1 'polypeptide(L)'
;MRKKENIKSSAQEMTREELTRTQVLNLSDFEEVTKYEKSTSKRPAIFLAILGVICIISGFSYNPIMNIVIDKITPPAPVISRRVTDANLTKTLTDTMLCHFTDVGNAYGIDLTMNMTLSFYDGKLNSYNKTTEYVVALGKEKLGQPNVNTYYPIFKTLESINITGYKTSTKLLDNGFETKVNIDLKTLNPQQLTTEHNNNPITRVEFAYGDTKDLAYQKASVYGYICEK
;
A
#
# COMPACT_ATOMS: atom_id res chain seq x y z
N MET A 1 57.29 48.72 -24.22
CA MET A 1 56.22 47.72 -24.45
C MET A 1 55.55 47.40 -23.12
N ARG A 2 54.20 47.46 -23.07
CA ARG A 2 53.23 46.64 -22.28
C ARG A 2 53.57 46.30 -20.81
N LYS A 3 52.68 46.32 -19.80
CA LYS A 3 51.24 46.59 -19.57
C LYS A 3 51.08 46.41 -18.04
N LYS A 4 50.21 47.22 -17.38
CA LYS A 4 49.14 46.86 -16.41
C LYS A 4 49.33 45.61 -15.51
N GLU A 5 49.00 45.57 -14.22
CA GLU A 5 47.90 46.24 -13.50
C GLU A 5 48.05 46.12 -11.96
N ASN A 6 47.50 47.14 -11.30
CA ASN A 6 47.19 47.30 -9.89
C ASN A 6 46.25 46.17 -9.37
N ILE A 7 46.53 45.60 -8.20
CA ILE A 7 45.48 44.95 -7.39
C ILE A 7 45.17 45.89 -6.22
N LYS A 8 44.14 46.72 -6.41
CA LYS A 8 43.32 47.29 -5.35
C LYS A 8 41.91 46.71 -5.53
N SER A 9 41.39 46.08 -4.48
CA SER A 9 39.96 45.79 -4.28
C SER A 9 39.75 45.91 -2.77
N SER A 10 39.62 47.14 -2.25
CA SER A 10 38.36 47.82 -1.99
C SER A 10 37.35 46.94 -1.24
N ALA A 11 37.40 47.03 0.09
CA ALA A 11 36.24 46.80 0.93
C ALA A 11 35.07 47.60 0.37
N GLN A 12 34.06 46.91 -0.16
CA GLN A 12 32.85 47.52 -0.64
C GLN A 12 32.00 47.84 0.58
N GLU A 13 32.00 49.12 0.97
CA GLU A 13 31.06 49.71 1.91
C GLU A 13 29.64 49.39 1.44
N MET A 14 28.92 48.65 2.28
CA MET A 14 27.48 48.42 2.13
C MET A 14 26.77 49.76 2.36
N THR A 15 26.12 50.30 1.34
CA THR A 15 25.46 51.61 1.40
C THR A 15 24.21 51.56 2.28
N ARG A 16 23.96 52.65 3.02
CA ARG A 16 22.86 52.81 4.00
C ARG A 16 21.45 52.51 3.45
N GLU A 17 21.27 52.46 2.14
CA GLU A 17 20.00 52.10 1.49
C GLU A 17 19.69 50.59 1.53
N GLU A 18 20.69 49.70 1.59
CA GLU A 18 20.44 48.25 1.74
C GLU A 18 20.09 47.87 3.19
N LEU A 19 20.61 48.61 4.18
CA LEU A 19 20.25 48.43 5.60
C LEU A 19 18.82 48.89 5.91
N THR A 20 18.32 49.94 5.25
CA THR A 20 16.93 50.38 5.46
C THR A 20 15.93 49.48 4.72
N ARG A 21 16.29 48.92 3.55
CA ARG A 21 15.44 47.96 2.84
C ARG A 21 15.24 46.65 3.58
N THR A 22 16.24 46.21 4.34
CA THR A 22 16.17 45.00 5.17
C THR A 22 15.42 45.20 6.48
N GLN A 23 15.35 46.44 7.01
CA GLN A 23 14.52 46.74 8.19
C GLN A 23 13.03 46.93 7.85
N VAL A 24 12.69 47.43 6.66
CA VAL A 24 11.28 47.62 6.25
C VAL A 24 10.59 46.30 5.91
N LEU A 25 11.35 45.28 5.45
CA LEU A 25 10.79 43.94 5.17
C LEU A 25 10.43 43.12 6.44
N ASN A 26 10.82 43.57 7.63
CA ASN A 26 10.55 42.86 8.88
C ASN A 26 9.31 43.40 9.63
N LEU A 27 8.78 44.56 9.23
CA LEU A 27 7.59 45.17 9.85
C LEU A 27 6.29 44.67 9.24
N SER A 28 6.28 44.33 7.96
CA SER A 28 5.14 43.71 7.27
C SER A 28 4.79 42.33 7.85
N ASP A 29 5.80 41.56 8.26
CA ASP A 29 5.60 40.24 8.86
C ASP A 29 5.08 40.33 10.31
N PHE A 30 5.40 41.40 11.05
CA PHE A 30 4.88 41.61 12.42
C PHE A 30 3.41 42.06 12.44
N GLU A 31 2.96 42.82 11.44
CA GLU A 31 1.58 43.31 11.36
C GLU A 31 0.59 42.18 11.00
N GLU A 32 1.05 41.15 10.29
CA GLU A 32 0.26 39.97 9.96
C GLU A 32 0.14 39.02 11.17
N VAL A 33 1.22 38.82 11.93
CA VAL A 33 1.23 37.97 13.14
C VAL A 33 0.35 38.56 14.26
N THR A 34 0.31 39.87 14.42
CA THR A 34 -0.54 40.54 15.43
C THR A 34 -2.04 40.51 15.11
N LYS A 35 -2.41 40.43 13.82
CA LYS A 35 -3.81 40.18 13.40
C LYS A 35 -4.26 38.75 13.68
N TYR A 36 -3.36 37.77 13.67
CA TYR A 36 -3.67 36.38 14.01
C TYR A 36 -3.98 36.19 15.50
N GLU A 37 -3.27 36.89 16.39
CA GLU A 37 -3.44 36.72 17.83
C GLU A 37 -4.80 37.26 18.33
N LYS A 38 -5.29 38.36 17.74
CA LYS A 38 -6.60 38.96 18.09
C LYS A 38 -7.80 38.16 17.56
N SER A 39 -7.59 37.22 16.65
CA SER A 39 -8.62 36.40 15.99
C SER A 39 -8.73 34.97 16.55
N THR A 40 -8.21 34.69 17.75
CA THR A 40 -8.46 33.41 18.44
C THR A 40 -9.86 33.41 19.06
N SER A 41 -10.85 33.26 18.18
CA SER A 41 -12.26 33.02 18.48
C SER A 41 -12.43 31.84 19.45
N LYS A 42 -13.36 31.93 20.41
CA LYS A 42 -13.68 30.87 21.41
C LYS A 42 -14.38 29.63 20.81
N ARG A 43 -14.56 29.58 19.49
CA ARG A 43 -15.25 28.49 18.77
C ARG A 43 -14.49 27.14 18.67
N PRO A 44 -13.15 27.06 18.60
CA PRO A 44 -12.45 25.77 18.46
C PRO A 44 -12.44 24.97 19.77
N ALA A 45 -12.50 25.63 20.93
CA ALA A 45 -12.56 24.95 22.23
C ALA A 45 -13.85 24.15 22.43
N ILE A 46 -14.99 24.66 21.92
CA ILE A 46 -16.28 23.98 22.01
C ILE A 46 -16.32 22.76 21.06
N PHE A 47 -15.74 22.87 19.87
CA PHE A 47 -15.62 21.74 18.94
C PHE A 47 -14.76 20.60 19.52
N LEU A 48 -13.63 20.93 20.17
CA LEU A 48 -12.78 19.94 20.82
C LEU A 48 -13.45 19.25 22.01
N ALA A 49 -14.25 19.99 22.78
CA ALA A 49 -15.00 19.42 23.90
C ALA A 49 -16.08 18.42 23.43
N ILE A 50 -16.82 18.74 22.36
CA ILE A 50 -17.84 17.85 21.79
C ILE A 50 -17.18 16.59 21.18
N LEU A 51 -16.06 16.76 20.48
CA LEU A 51 -15.30 15.63 19.92
C LEU A 51 -14.75 14.71 21.03
N GLY A 52 -14.25 15.29 22.12
CA GLY A 52 -13.74 14.54 23.28
C GLY A 52 -14.81 13.68 23.95
N VAL A 53 -16.03 14.20 24.11
CA VAL A 53 -17.16 13.42 24.67
C VAL A 53 -17.56 12.27 23.74
N ILE A 54 -17.57 12.49 22.43
CA ILE A 54 -17.87 11.44 21.45
C ILE A 54 -16.81 10.33 21.49
N CYS A 55 -15.53 10.67 21.61
CA CYS A 55 -14.44 9.69 21.70
C CYS A 55 -14.49 8.84 22.97
N ILE A 56 -14.91 9.41 24.11
CA ILE A 56 -15.07 8.67 25.36
C ILE A 56 -16.22 7.65 25.27
N ILE A 57 -17.34 8.02 24.64
CA ILE A 57 -18.52 7.15 24.51
C ILE A 57 -18.30 6.02 23.49
N SER A 58 -17.48 6.25 22.46
CA SER A 58 -17.31 5.32 21.33
C SER A 58 -16.09 4.39 21.45
N GLY A 59 -15.30 4.48 22.53
CA GLY A 59 -14.19 3.57 22.80
C GLY A 59 -13.04 3.62 21.78
N PHE A 60 -12.98 4.66 20.94
CA PHE A 60 -11.89 4.83 19.98
C PHE A 60 -10.60 5.25 20.70
N SER A 61 -9.61 4.36 20.73
CA SER A 61 -8.26 4.67 21.22
C SER A 61 -7.55 5.69 20.31
N TYR A 62 -6.86 6.64 20.96
CA TYR A 62 -6.17 7.87 20.52
C TYR A 62 -5.35 7.90 19.19
N ASN A 63 -5.18 6.81 18.45
CA ASN A 63 -4.30 6.78 17.28
C ASN A 63 -4.81 7.49 16.01
N PRO A 64 -6.11 7.56 15.67
CA PRO A 64 -6.54 8.22 14.43
C PRO A 64 -6.65 9.75 14.54
N ILE A 65 -6.56 10.33 15.74
CA ILE A 65 -6.74 11.78 15.95
C ILE A 65 -5.43 12.55 15.75
N MET A 66 -4.28 11.95 16.04
CA MET A 66 -2.99 12.64 15.94
C MET A 66 -2.61 13.00 14.50
N ASN A 67 -3.02 12.20 13.51
CA ASN A 67 -2.72 12.47 12.10
C ASN A 67 -3.53 13.64 11.51
N ILE A 68 -4.69 13.96 12.08
CA ILE A 68 -5.55 15.05 11.57
C ILE A 68 -5.10 16.43 12.12
N VAL A 69 -4.43 16.45 13.28
CA VAL A 69 -4.01 17.70 13.94
C VAL A 69 -2.60 18.13 13.54
N ILE A 70 -1.72 17.19 13.17
CA ILE A 70 -0.32 17.50 12.81
C ILE A 70 -0.23 18.22 11.45
N ASP A 71 -1.11 17.91 10.49
CA ASP A 71 -1.14 18.57 9.17
C ASP A 71 -1.52 20.06 9.19
N LYS A 72 -1.99 20.59 10.32
CA LYS A 72 -2.40 22.01 10.44
C LYS A 72 -1.48 22.90 11.28
N ILE A 73 -0.42 22.37 11.92
CA ILE A 73 0.39 23.13 12.89
C ILE A 73 1.85 23.30 12.45
N THR A 74 2.35 22.51 11.50
CA THR A 74 3.71 22.68 10.98
C THR A 74 3.78 23.75 9.89
N PRO A 75 4.56 24.84 10.05
CA PRO A 75 4.78 25.81 8.99
C PRO A 75 5.45 25.12 7.78
N PRO A 76 5.08 25.48 6.54
CA PRO A 76 5.63 24.84 5.34
C PRO A 76 7.14 25.10 5.24
N ALA A 77 7.91 24.05 4.95
CA ALA A 77 9.35 24.16 4.74
C ALA A 77 9.66 25.11 3.55
N PRO A 78 10.75 25.89 3.61
CA PRO A 78 11.09 26.83 2.56
C PRO A 78 11.41 26.10 1.25
N VAL A 79 10.71 26.49 0.19
CA VAL A 79 10.85 25.93 -1.15
C VAL A 79 12.16 26.43 -1.77
N ILE A 80 13.20 25.61 -1.73
CA ILE A 80 14.40 25.82 -2.53
C ILE A 80 14.07 25.44 -3.96
N SER A 81 13.96 26.46 -4.82
CA SER A 81 13.90 26.37 -6.28
C SER A 81 14.98 25.42 -6.82
N ARG A 82 14.60 24.17 -7.10
CA ARG A 82 15.43 23.24 -7.87
C ARG A 82 15.06 23.38 -9.34
N ARG A 83 16.05 23.84 -10.10
CA ARG A 83 16.07 23.87 -11.56
C ARG A 83 15.53 22.56 -12.12
N VAL A 84 14.58 22.72 -13.04
CA VAL A 84 14.10 21.67 -13.94
C VAL A 84 15.29 21.17 -14.75
N THR A 85 15.60 19.88 -14.60
CA THR A 85 16.45 19.13 -15.53
C THR A 85 15.72 17.84 -15.83
N ASP A 86 15.02 17.86 -16.97
CA ASP A 86 14.85 16.80 -17.96
C ASP A 86 14.95 15.35 -17.45
N ALA A 87 13.78 14.77 -17.18
CA ALA A 87 13.22 13.65 -17.95
C ALA A 87 12.01 13.12 -17.18
N ASN A 88 10.81 13.27 -17.77
CA ASN A 88 9.68 12.42 -17.47
C ASN A 88 9.99 10.97 -17.91
N LEU A 89 10.96 10.32 -17.26
CA LEU A 89 10.85 8.89 -17.03
C LEU A 89 9.80 8.76 -15.94
N THR A 90 8.55 8.54 -16.34
CA THR A 90 7.55 7.88 -15.49
C THR A 90 8.14 6.54 -15.06
N LYS A 91 8.92 6.56 -13.98
CA LYS A 91 9.35 5.36 -13.28
C LYS A 91 8.06 4.73 -12.80
N THR A 92 7.63 3.71 -13.52
CA THR A 92 6.46 2.95 -13.17
C THR A 92 6.79 2.23 -11.88
N LEU A 93 6.12 2.66 -10.82
CA LEU A 93 6.32 2.11 -9.49
C LEU A 93 5.62 0.76 -9.47
N THR A 94 6.42 -0.30 -9.56
CA THR A 94 5.96 -1.64 -9.23
C THR A 94 6.08 -1.80 -7.73
N ASP A 95 4.96 -2.01 -7.06
CA ASP A 95 4.88 -2.31 -5.63
C ASP A 95 4.26 -3.69 -5.44
N THR A 96 4.57 -4.35 -4.33
CA THR A 96 4.04 -5.68 -4.02
C THR A 96 3.51 -5.74 -2.60
N MET A 97 2.44 -6.51 -2.40
CA MET A 97 1.91 -6.83 -1.07
C MET A 97 1.90 -8.35 -0.91
N LEU A 98 2.51 -8.82 0.17
CA LEU A 98 2.51 -10.22 0.55
C LEU A 98 1.35 -10.49 1.52
N CYS A 99 0.63 -11.56 1.27
CA CYS A 99 -0.55 -11.97 2.02
C CYS A 99 -0.46 -13.47 2.33
N HIS A 100 -0.84 -13.84 3.55
CA HIS A 100 -0.69 -15.20 4.05
C HIS A 100 -2.00 -15.67 4.69
N PHE A 101 -2.36 -16.92 4.45
CA PHE A 101 -3.48 -17.60 5.10
C PHE A 101 -3.03 -18.99 5.52
N THR A 102 -3.47 -19.41 6.71
CA THR A 102 -3.21 -20.75 7.24
C THR A 102 -4.46 -21.31 7.91
N ASP A 103 -4.81 -22.54 7.59
CA ASP A 103 -5.83 -23.33 8.28
C ASP A 103 -5.22 -24.68 8.65
N VAL A 104 -5.06 -24.93 9.95
CA VAL A 104 -4.28 -26.05 10.47
C VAL A 104 -5.21 -27.08 11.11
N GLY A 105 -5.07 -28.33 10.68
CA GLY A 105 -5.73 -29.48 11.26
C GLY A 105 -7.25 -29.37 11.16
N ASN A 106 -7.76 -28.91 10.01
CA ASN A 106 -9.18 -28.61 9.86
C ASN A 106 -10.07 -29.88 9.91
N ALA A 107 -11.37 -29.68 9.70
CA ALA A 107 -12.37 -30.76 9.75
C ALA A 107 -12.14 -31.90 8.73
N TYR A 108 -11.35 -31.66 7.69
CA TYR A 108 -10.98 -32.64 6.66
C TYR A 108 -9.64 -33.32 6.94
N GLY A 109 -8.98 -32.99 8.05
CA GLY A 109 -7.69 -33.57 8.42
C GLY A 109 -6.52 -33.09 7.55
N ILE A 110 -6.61 -31.87 7.04
CA ILE A 110 -5.58 -31.25 6.20
C ILE A 110 -5.11 -29.93 6.81
N ASP A 111 -3.87 -29.59 6.51
CA ASP A 111 -3.30 -28.26 6.69
C ASP A 111 -3.30 -27.54 5.33
N LEU A 112 -3.80 -26.31 5.32
CA LEU A 112 -3.85 -25.45 4.15
C LEU A 112 -3.03 -24.21 4.41
N THR A 113 -1.95 -24.02 3.65
CA THR A 113 -1.13 -22.79 3.67
C THR A 113 -1.24 -22.10 2.33
N MET A 114 -1.68 -20.85 2.30
CA MET A 114 -1.76 -20.03 1.09
C MET A 114 -0.89 -18.79 1.22
N ASN A 115 0.03 -18.62 0.28
CA ASN A 115 0.88 -17.44 0.14
C ASN A 115 0.52 -16.72 -1.15
N MET A 116 0.23 -15.44 -1.05
CA MET A 116 -0.20 -14.62 -2.17
C MET A 116 0.67 -13.36 -2.29
N THR A 117 1.09 -13.06 -3.51
CA THR A 117 1.85 -11.84 -3.83
C THR A 117 1.03 -11.01 -4.80
N LEU A 118 0.46 -9.93 -4.31
CA LEU A 118 -0.28 -8.93 -5.10
C LEU A 118 0.72 -7.96 -5.73
N SER A 119 0.63 -7.73 -7.05
CA SER A 119 1.52 -6.84 -7.79
C SER A 119 0.76 -5.62 -8.31
N PHE A 120 1.21 -4.44 -7.89
CA PHE A 120 0.62 -3.16 -8.24
C PHE A 120 1.50 -2.43 -9.24
N TYR A 121 0.87 -1.83 -10.24
CA TYR A 121 1.49 -0.95 -11.21
C TYR A 121 0.81 0.40 -11.09
N ASP A 122 1.59 1.44 -10.75
CA ASP A 122 1.05 2.79 -10.54
C ASP A 122 -0.08 2.84 -9.48
N GLY A 123 0.14 2.13 -8.36
CA GLY A 123 -0.82 2.04 -7.26
C GLY A 123 -2.10 1.23 -7.53
N LYS A 124 -2.17 0.57 -8.69
CA LYS A 124 -3.31 -0.20 -9.17
C LYS A 124 -2.95 -1.67 -9.33
N LEU A 125 -3.78 -2.56 -8.80
CA LEU A 125 -3.55 -4.00 -8.89
C LEU A 125 -3.59 -4.45 -10.34
N ASN A 126 -2.50 -5.08 -10.80
CA ASN A 126 -2.35 -5.54 -12.17
C ASN A 126 -2.36 -7.07 -12.26
N SER A 127 -1.69 -7.74 -11.33
CA SER A 127 -1.57 -9.20 -11.33
C SER A 127 -1.28 -9.71 -9.93
N TYR A 128 -1.42 -11.01 -9.73
CA TYR A 128 -1.01 -11.66 -8.49
C TYR A 128 -0.77 -13.16 -8.68
N ASN A 129 0.06 -13.69 -7.80
CA ASN A 129 0.35 -15.12 -7.75
C ASN A 129 -0.10 -15.67 -6.39
N LYS A 130 -0.68 -16.87 -6.40
CA LYS A 130 -1.10 -17.62 -5.22
C LYS A 130 -0.38 -18.96 -5.23
N THR A 131 0.29 -19.31 -4.14
CA THR A 131 0.87 -20.64 -3.93
C THR A 131 0.17 -21.26 -2.73
N THR A 132 -0.39 -22.44 -2.93
CA THR A 132 -1.14 -23.15 -1.91
C THR A 132 -0.54 -24.51 -1.67
N GLU A 133 -0.28 -24.84 -0.42
CA GLU A 133 0.08 -26.18 0.03
C GLU A 133 -1.15 -26.80 0.70
N TYR A 134 -1.55 -27.97 0.22
CA TYR A 134 -2.65 -28.77 0.75
C TYR A 134 -2.06 -30.12 1.20
N VAL A 135 -1.81 -30.26 2.49
CA VAL A 135 -1.08 -31.39 3.05
C VAL A 135 -1.88 -32.09 4.14
N VAL A 136 -1.65 -33.39 4.32
CA VAL A 136 -2.25 -34.15 5.40
C VAL A 136 -1.75 -33.63 6.74
N ALA A 137 -2.69 -33.27 7.63
CA ALA A 137 -2.35 -32.82 8.97
C ALA A 137 -1.78 -33.97 9.80
N LEU A 138 -0.75 -33.67 10.60
CA LEU A 138 -0.05 -34.68 11.38
C LEU A 138 -0.99 -35.44 12.33
N GLY A 139 -0.99 -36.77 12.26
CA GLY A 139 -1.84 -37.64 13.08
C GLY A 139 -3.29 -37.74 12.60
N LYS A 140 -3.63 -37.16 11.43
CA LYS A 140 -4.96 -37.23 10.81
C LYS A 140 -4.95 -37.96 9.47
N GLU A 141 -4.00 -38.86 9.23
CA GLU A 141 -3.75 -39.50 7.93
C GLU A 141 -4.97 -40.26 7.41
N LYS A 142 -5.72 -40.92 8.30
CA LYS A 142 -6.96 -41.64 7.93
C LYS A 142 -8.05 -40.72 7.37
N LEU A 143 -8.07 -39.46 7.78
CA LEU A 143 -9.06 -38.47 7.37
C LEU A 143 -8.53 -37.59 6.22
N GLY A 144 -7.27 -37.17 6.28
CA GLY A 144 -6.65 -36.26 5.30
C GLY A 144 -6.28 -36.93 3.98
N GLN A 145 -5.76 -38.17 3.99
CA GLN A 145 -5.28 -38.82 2.77
C GLN A 145 -6.37 -39.01 1.69
N PRO A 146 -7.61 -39.42 2.04
CA PRO A 146 -8.70 -39.46 1.06
C PRO A 146 -8.94 -38.11 0.39
N ASN A 147 -8.90 -37.01 1.15
CA ASN A 147 -9.10 -35.66 0.61
C ASN A 147 -7.97 -35.26 -0.36
N VAL A 148 -6.71 -35.51 0.00
CA VAL A 148 -5.56 -35.30 -0.89
C VAL A 148 -5.73 -36.08 -2.20
N ASN A 149 -6.10 -37.36 -2.12
CA ASN A 149 -6.30 -38.24 -3.27
C ASN A 149 -7.46 -37.77 -4.17
N THR A 150 -8.50 -37.16 -3.60
CA THR A 150 -9.64 -36.61 -4.33
C THR A 150 -9.30 -35.27 -4.99
N TYR A 151 -8.67 -34.33 -4.27
CA TYR A 151 -8.47 -32.98 -4.76
C TYR A 151 -7.28 -32.83 -5.71
N TYR A 152 -6.20 -33.59 -5.51
CA TYR A 152 -5.04 -33.55 -6.41
C TYR A 152 -5.40 -33.69 -7.91
N PRO A 153 -6.11 -34.74 -8.35
CA PRO A 153 -6.45 -34.90 -9.76
C PRO A 153 -7.36 -33.77 -10.27
N ILE A 154 -8.26 -33.24 -9.43
CA ILE A 154 -9.12 -32.09 -9.79
C ILE A 154 -8.25 -30.88 -10.15
N PHE A 155 -7.35 -30.47 -9.26
CA PHE A 155 -6.44 -29.35 -9.53
C PHE A 155 -5.49 -29.62 -10.69
N LYS A 156 -5.09 -30.89 -10.88
CA LYS A 156 -4.23 -31.28 -12.00
C LYS A 156 -4.91 -31.10 -13.36
N THR A 157 -6.22 -31.39 -13.45
CA THR A 157 -6.99 -31.20 -14.69
C THR A 157 -7.13 -29.73 -15.09
N LEU A 158 -7.14 -28.80 -14.12
CA LEU A 158 -7.23 -27.36 -14.41
C LEU A 158 -6.03 -26.83 -15.20
N GLU A 159 -4.87 -27.48 -15.13
CA GLU A 159 -3.67 -27.10 -15.91
C GLU A 159 -3.89 -27.22 -17.42
N SER A 160 -4.80 -28.11 -17.83
CA SER A 160 -5.11 -28.34 -19.24
C SER A 160 -6.04 -27.28 -19.84
N ILE A 161 -6.67 -26.46 -19.00
CA ILE A 161 -7.62 -25.44 -19.42
C ILE A 161 -6.86 -24.15 -19.70
N ASN A 162 -6.79 -23.76 -20.97
CA ASN A 162 -6.12 -22.53 -21.37
C ASN A 162 -7.08 -21.33 -21.23
N ILE A 163 -6.81 -20.46 -20.26
CA ILE A 163 -7.54 -19.21 -20.02
C ILE A 163 -6.52 -18.07 -20.10
N THR A 164 -6.75 -17.10 -20.98
CA THR A 164 -5.86 -15.95 -21.09
C THR A 164 -5.78 -15.22 -19.75
N GLY A 165 -4.57 -14.92 -19.29
CA GLY A 165 -4.34 -14.25 -18.01
C GLY A 165 -4.55 -15.12 -16.78
N TYR A 166 -4.74 -16.44 -16.91
CA TYR A 166 -4.88 -17.36 -15.78
C TYR A 166 -4.14 -18.67 -16.04
N LYS A 167 -3.23 -19.05 -15.14
CA LYS A 167 -2.45 -20.29 -15.27
C LYS A 167 -2.30 -20.99 -13.94
N THR A 168 -2.62 -22.28 -13.91
CA THR A 168 -2.44 -23.18 -12.77
C THR A 168 -1.26 -24.13 -12.99
N SER A 169 -0.67 -24.60 -11.90
CA SER A 169 0.28 -25.71 -11.88
C SER A 169 0.23 -26.39 -10.53
N THR A 170 0.09 -27.72 -10.53
CA THR A 170 -0.06 -28.57 -9.36
C THR A 170 1.00 -29.66 -9.40
N LYS A 171 1.76 -29.77 -8.31
CA LYS A 171 2.79 -30.81 -8.10
C LYS A 171 2.46 -31.62 -6.85
N LEU A 172 2.77 -32.90 -6.88
CA LEU A 172 2.72 -33.74 -5.69
C LEU A 172 3.83 -33.34 -4.72
N LEU A 173 3.52 -33.48 -3.43
CA LEU A 173 4.44 -33.45 -2.31
C LEU A 173 4.38 -34.80 -1.59
N ASP A 174 5.29 -35.06 -0.66
CA ASP A 174 5.37 -36.34 0.05
C ASP A 174 4.08 -36.70 0.81
N ASN A 175 3.37 -35.70 1.34
CA ASN A 175 2.15 -35.85 2.14
C ASN A 175 0.97 -34.99 1.63
N GLY A 176 0.99 -34.58 0.36
CA GLY A 176 0.01 -33.63 -0.15
C GLY A 176 0.29 -33.16 -1.57
N PHE A 177 -0.10 -31.93 -1.87
CA PHE A 177 0.24 -31.27 -3.13
C PHE A 177 0.40 -29.77 -2.93
N GLU A 178 1.11 -29.14 -3.87
CA GLU A 178 1.20 -27.69 -3.98
C GLU A 178 0.55 -27.26 -5.30
N THR A 179 -0.33 -26.27 -5.24
CA THR A 179 -0.94 -25.62 -6.40
C THR A 179 -0.51 -24.16 -6.48
N LYS A 180 0.08 -23.77 -7.60
CA LYS A 180 0.39 -22.40 -7.96
C LYS A 180 -0.63 -21.88 -8.96
N VAL A 181 -1.09 -20.66 -8.74
CA VAL A 181 -2.01 -19.93 -9.61
C VAL A 181 -1.39 -18.58 -9.92
N ASN A 182 -1.24 -18.26 -11.20
CA ASN A 182 -0.75 -16.96 -11.67
C ASN A 182 -1.87 -16.28 -12.41
N ILE A 183 -2.17 -15.03 -12.03
CA ILE A 183 -3.34 -14.30 -12.49
C ILE A 183 -2.89 -12.94 -12.98
N ASP A 184 -3.02 -12.71 -14.28
CA ASP A 184 -2.90 -11.40 -14.91
C ASP A 184 -4.30 -10.82 -15.10
N LEU A 185 -4.67 -9.90 -14.22
CA LEU A 185 -6.01 -9.32 -14.18
C LEU A 185 -6.29 -8.42 -15.38
N LYS A 186 -5.25 -7.93 -16.05
CA LYS A 186 -5.41 -7.06 -17.23
C LYS A 186 -5.92 -7.84 -18.45
N THR A 187 -5.55 -9.11 -18.56
CA THR A 187 -5.87 -9.96 -19.72
C THR A 187 -6.90 -11.04 -19.40
N LEU A 188 -7.15 -11.30 -18.12
CA LEU A 188 -8.16 -12.26 -17.66
C LEU A 188 -9.58 -11.87 -18.10
N ASN A 189 -10.29 -12.84 -18.66
CA ASN A 189 -11.74 -12.80 -18.85
C ASN A 189 -12.42 -13.72 -17.81
N PRO A 190 -12.99 -13.18 -16.71
CA PRO A 190 -13.59 -13.98 -15.63
C PRO A 190 -14.67 -14.97 -16.08
N GLN A 191 -15.34 -14.70 -17.20
CA GLN A 191 -16.42 -15.49 -17.76
C GLN A 191 -15.93 -16.83 -18.35
N GLN A 192 -14.63 -16.96 -18.59
CA GLN A 192 -14.00 -18.21 -19.03
C GLN A 192 -13.62 -19.13 -17.87
N LEU A 193 -13.71 -18.66 -16.62
CA LEU A 193 -13.45 -19.47 -15.44
C LEU A 193 -14.58 -20.48 -15.24
N THR A 194 -14.22 -21.76 -15.13
CA THR A 194 -15.19 -22.83 -14.85
C THR A 194 -15.73 -22.75 -13.42
N THR A 195 -16.79 -23.49 -13.15
CA THR A 195 -17.35 -23.66 -11.79
C THR A 195 -16.29 -24.09 -10.77
N GLU A 196 -15.38 -24.99 -11.15
CA GLU A 196 -14.30 -25.47 -10.27
C GLU A 196 -13.29 -24.38 -9.91
N HIS A 197 -13.00 -23.45 -10.84
CA HIS A 197 -12.19 -22.28 -10.53
C HIS A 197 -12.88 -21.40 -9.49
N ASN A 198 -14.19 -21.17 -9.65
CA ASN A 198 -14.92 -20.20 -8.83
C ASN A 198 -15.34 -20.75 -7.45
N ASN A 199 -15.52 -22.06 -7.31
CA ASN A 199 -15.99 -22.66 -6.06
C ASN A 199 -14.88 -22.95 -5.05
N ASN A 200 -13.61 -22.94 -5.47
CA ASN A 200 -12.50 -23.33 -4.62
C ASN A 200 -11.59 -22.14 -4.26
N PRO A 201 -11.30 -21.86 -2.98
CA PRO A 201 -10.45 -20.73 -2.58
C PRO A 201 -9.02 -20.80 -3.14
N ILE A 202 -8.52 -22.01 -3.44
CA ILE A 202 -7.19 -22.23 -4.02
C ILE A 202 -7.09 -21.63 -5.44
N THR A 203 -8.15 -21.72 -6.23
CA THR A 203 -8.15 -21.38 -7.66
C THR A 203 -9.01 -20.18 -8.00
N ARG A 204 -9.89 -19.74 -7.10
CA ARG A 204 -10.75 -18.60 -7.33
C ARG A 204 -9.96 -17.31 -7.51
N VAL A 205 -10.45 -16.51 -8.45
CA VAL A 205 -10.00 -15.13 -8.68
C VAL A 205 -10.75 -14.21 -7.73
N GLU A 206 -10.03 -13.57 -6.81
CA GLU A 206 -10.61 -12.85 -5.65
C GLU A 206 -10.57 -11.33 -5.78
N PHE A 207 -9.77 -10.82 -6.72
CA PHE A 207 -9.48 -9.40 -6.92
C PHE A 207 -9.85 -8.95 -8.34
N ALA A 208 -10.05 -7.65 -8.51
CA ALA A 208 -10.35 -7.05 -9.79
C ALA A 208 -9.18 -6.19 -10.28
N TYR A 209 -9.04 -6.10 -11.62
CA TYR A 209 -8.06 -5.19 -12.23
C TYR A 209 -8.32 -3.75 -11.79
N GLY A 210 -7.26 -3.04 -11.38
CA GLY A 210 -7.37 -1.64 -10.97
C GLY A 210 -7.83 -1.41 -9.52
N ASP A 211 -7.98 -2.47 -8.72
CA ASP A 211 -8.15 -2.33 -7.27
C ASP A 211 -6.99 -1.50 -6.69
N THR A 212 -7.28 -0.58 -5.77
CA THR A 212 -6.23 0.15 -5.04
C THR A 212 -5.59 -0.76 -3.99
N LYS A 213 -4.41 -0.38 -3.50
CA LYS A 213 -3.74 -1.10 -2.41
C LYS A 213 -4.64 -1.29 -1.18
N ASP A 214 -5.33 -0.23 -0.75
CA ASP A 214 -6.26 -0.28 0.39
C ASP A 214 -7.46 -1.21 0.14
N LEU A 215 -8.05 -1.15 -1.06
CA LEU A 215 -9.18 -2.02 -1.41
C LEU A 215 -8.74 -3.49 -1.49
N ALA A 216 -7.57 -3.75 -2.06
CA ALA A 216 -7.00 -5.09 -2.11
C ALA A 216 -6.73 -5.62 -0.70
N TYR A 217 -6.19 -4.79 0.21
CA TYR A 217 -6.00 -5.16 1.61
C TYR A 217 -7.32 -5.51 2.32
N GLN A 218 -8.35 -4.69 2.13
CA GLN A 218 -9.68 -4.93 2.69
C GLN A 218 -10.30 -6.24 2.17
N LYS A 219 -10.24 -6.49 0.86
CA LYS A 219 -10.72 -7.74 0.25
C LYS A 219 -9.97 -8.95 0.76
N ALA A 220 -8.64 -8.88 0.81
CA ALA A 220 -7.79 -9.95 1.32
C ALA A 220 -8.17 -10.30 2.78
N SER A 221 -8.44 -9.29 3.61
CA SER A 221 -8.89 -9.47 4.99
C SER A 221 -10.25 -10.18 5.08
N VAL A 222 -11.20 -9.86 4.18
CA VAL A 222 -12.51 -10.55 4.10
C VAL A 222 -12.36 -12.03 3.76
N TYR A 223 -11.37 -12.37 2.93
CA TYR A 223 -11.03 -13.77 2.61
C TYR A 223 -10.16 -14.45 3.67
N GLY A 224 -9.82 -13.76 4.77
CA GLY A 224 -9.06 -14.32 5.89
C GLY A 224 -7.53 -14.24 5.73
N TYR A 225 -7.02 -13.55 4.71
CA TYR A 225 -5.58 -13.34 4.57
C TYR A 225 -5.08 -12.26 5.53
N ILE A 226 -3.87 -12.45 6.03
CA ILE A 226 -3.07 -11.47 6.76
C ILE A 226 -2.01 -10.93 5.80
N CYS A 227 -2.08 -9.63 5.49
CA CYS A 227 -1.16 -8.99 4.56
C CYS A 227 -0.17 -8.05 5.26
N GLU A 228 1.04 -7.98 4.72
CA GLU A 228 2.05 -6.98 5.07
C GLU A 228 1.56 -5.58 4.66
N LYS A 229 1.85 -4.57 5.48
CA LYS A 229 1.45 -3.17 5.25
C LYS A 229 2.49 -2.42 4.43
#